data_AF-A0A239IJA3-F1
#
_entry.id   AF-A0A239IJA3-F1
#
_cell.length_a   1.000
_cell.length_b   1.000
_cell.length_c   1.000
_cell.angle_alpha   90.00
_cell.angle_beta   90.00
_cell.angle_gamma   90.00
#
_symmetry.space_group_name_H-M   'P 1'
#
loop_
_entity.id
_entity.type
_entity.pdbx_description
1 polymer ?
#
loop_
_entity_poly.entity_id
_entity_poly.type
_entity_poly.pdbx_seq_one_letter_code
_entity_poly.pdbx_strand_id
1 'polypeptide(L)'
;MARTRAGGSGGNAGLFEPALKWMRKKVQSSRRHHHVFHGEVRGSPPRGPVGSGWHHRFMGQDPPDRRVVRVTRRSVDGTYAADVEMRGGPTGAWYPKPAGSSFFPDNWTPQRVDRAINDAFDSGSTIPGTGGRRWRGQADGLLIEGSYHRNGRTWNSGWPIVS
;
A
#
# COMPACT_ATOMS: atom_id res chain seq x y z
N MET A 1 -21.07 -25.22 32.07
CA MET A 1 -20.21 -24.75 30.96
C MET A 1 -21.02 -23.79 30.09
N ALA A 2 -20.77 -22.48 30.18
CA ALA A 2 -21.43 -21.48 29.33
C ALA A 2 -20.41 -21.00 28.28
N ARG A 3 -20.73 -21.21 26.99
CA ARG A 3 -19.96 -20.63 25.88
C ARG A 3 -20.62 -19.31 25.48
N THR A 4 -20.06 -18.20 25.94
CA THR A 4 -20.38 -16.88 25.42
C THR A 4 -19.79 -16.76 24.02
N ARG A 5 -20.64 -16.74 22.99
CA ARG A 5 -20.21 -16.35 21.63
C ARG A 5 -19.95 -14.85 21.65
N ALA A 6 -18.69 -14.46 21.43
CA ALA A 6 -18.33 -13.08 21.17
C ALA A 6 -19.05 -12.60 19.90
N GLY A 7 -19.87 -11.57 20.04
CA GLY A 7 -20.61 -10.93 18.96
C GLY A 7 -19.66 -10.32 17.93
N GLY A 8 -19.91 -10.64 16.67
CA GLY A 8 -19.16 -10.14 15.53
C GLY A 8 -19.33 -8.63 15.32
N SER A 9 -18.27 -8.04 14.79
CA SER A 9 -18.11 -6.65 14.36
C SER A 9 -18.99 -6.28 13.15
N GLY A 10 -20.31 -6.35 13.29
CA GLY A 10 -21.27 -6.17 12.20
C GLY A 10 -21.63 -4.71 11.85
N GLY A 11 -21.25 -3.72 12.67
CA GLY A 11 -21.72 -2.33 12.51
C GLY A 11 -21.09 -1.54 11.36
N ASN A 12 -19.84 -1.84 10.99
CA ASN A 12 -19.06 -1.03 10.05
C ASN A 12 -18.96 -1.63 8.63
N ALA A 13 -19.37 -2.89 8.45
CA ALA A 13 -19.24 -3.58 7.15
C ALA A 13 -20.04 -2.86 6.06
N GLY A 14 -21.26 -2.39 6.36
CA GLY A 14 -22.12 -1.71 5.38
C GLY A 14 -21.62 -0.32 4.96
N LEU A 15 -21.03 0.45 5.88
CA LEU A 15 -20.56 1.83 5.61
C LEU A 15 -19.35 1.85 4.68
N PHE A 16 -18.47 0.86 4.79
CA PHE A 16 -17.21 0.80 4.03
C PHE A 16 -17.25 -0.13 2.82
N GLU A 17 -18.34 -0.89 2.62
CA GLU A 17 -18.46 -1.83 1.51
C GLU A 17 -18.22 -1.18 0.12
N PRO A 18 -18.70 0.05 -0.18
CA PRO A 18 -18.40 0.69 -1.46
C PRO A 18 -16.89 0.93 -1.67
N ALA A 19 -16.17 1.33 -0.62
CA ALA A 19 -14.73 1.55 -0.64
C ALA A 19 -13.96 0.24 -0.83
N LEU A 20 -14.34 -0.81 -0.10
CA LEU A 20 -13.75 -2.14 -0.23
C LEU A 20 -14.02 -2.75 -1.62
N LYS A 21 -15.25 -2.64 -2.13
CA LYS A 21 -15.62 -3.12 -3.46
C LYS A 21 -14.83 -2.41 -4.55
N TRP A 22 -14.67 -1.09 -4.45
CA TRP A 22 -13.84 -0.31 -5.37
C TRP A 22 -12.37 -0.77 -5.32
N MET A 23 -11.82 -0.92 -4.11
CA MET A 23 -10.42 -1.35 -3.92
C MET A 23 -10.18 -2.74 -4.51
N ARG A 24 -11.04 -3.72 -4.19
CA ARG A 24 -10.96 -5.09 -4.74
C ARG A 24 -10.97 -5.08 -6.26
N LYS A 25 -11.88 -4.31 -6.89
CA LYS A 25 -11.94 -4.15 -8.34
C LYS A 25 -10.64 -3.57 -8.92
N LYS A 26 -10.07 -2.54 -8.28
CA LYS A 26 -8.83 -1.89 -8.73
C LYS A 26 -7.61 -2.79 -8.58
N VAL A 27 -7.50 -3.49 -7.46
CA VAL A 27 -6.45 -4.48 -7.20
C VAL A 27 -6.46 -5.59 -8.26
N GLN A 28 -7.64 -6.06 -8.68
CA GLN A 28 -7.77 -7.10 -9.72
C GLN A 28 -7.48 -6.60 -11.14
N SER A 29 -7.87 -5.36 -11.47
CA SER A 29 -7.82 -4.83 -12.84
C SER A 29 -6.57 -4.02 -13.17
N SER A 30 -5.75 -3.66 -12.17
CA SER A 30 -4.65 -2.72 -12.39
C SER A 30 -3.43 -2.99 -11.52
N ARG A 31 -2.30 -3.27 -12.18
CA ARG A 31 -1.03 -3.59 -11.52
C ARG A 31 -0.55 -2.50 -10.56
N ARG A 32 -0.73 -1.22 -10.89
CA ARG A 32 -0.31 -0.11 -10.04
C ARG A 32 -1.12 -0.05 -8.73
N HIS A 33 -2.43 -0.29 -8.83
CA HIS A 33 -3.31 -0.32 -7.66
C HIS A 33 -3.13 -1.61 -6.86
N HIS A 34 -2.88 -2.75 -7.53
CA HIS A 34 -2.42 -3.97 -6.86
C HIS A 34 -1.17 -3.69 -6.03
N HIS A 35 -0.18 -3.01 -6.61
CA HIS A 35 1.05 -2.65 -5.92
C HIS A 35 0.80 -1.74 -4.72
N VAL A 36 -0.07 -0.72 -4.83
CA VAL A 36 -0.36 0.22 -3.73
C VAL A 36 -1.20 -0.44 -2.62
N PHE A 37 -2.32 -1.09 -2.96
CA PHE A 37 -3.30 -1.53 -1.97
C PHE A 37 -3.09 -2.95 -1.43
N HIS A 38 -2.34 -3.78 -2.15
CA HIS A 38 -2.15 -5.19 -1.79
C HIS A 38 -0.68 -5.59 -1.69
N GLY A 39 0.16 -5.04 -2.57
CA GLY A 39 1.54 -5.51 -2.75
C GLY A 39 1.62 -6.90 -3.35
N GLU A 40 2.83 -7.31 -3.70
CA GLU A 40 3.08 -8.59 -4.37
C GLU A 40 4.40 -9.20 -3.93
N VAL A 41 4.47 -10.54 -3.95
CA VAL A 41 5.74 -11.27 -3.82
C VAL A 41 6.35 -11.36 -5.22
N ARG A 42 7.53 -10.76 -5.40
CA ARG A 42 8.28 -10.76 -6.65
C ARG A 42 9.58 -11.52 -6.46
N GLY A 43 10.07 -12.15 -7.52
CA GLY A 43 11.39 -12.77 -7.47
C GLY A 43 11.52 -13.88 -8.48
N SER A 44 12.76 -14.14 -8.85
CA SER A 44 13.15 -15.28 -9.66
C SER A 44 14.53 -15.72 -9.17
N PRO A 45 14.91 -16.99 -9.36
CA PRO A 45 16.27 -17.44 -9.10
C PRO A 45 17.29 -16.47 -9.75
N PRO A 46 18.43 -16.16 -9.08
CA PRO A 46 18.89 -16.67 -7.79
C PRO A 46 18.45 -15.82 -6.58
N ARG A 47 17.82 -14.66 -6.78
CA ARG A 47 17.52 -13.69 -5.70
C ARG A 47 16.41 -14.12 -4.74
N GLY A 48 15.63 -15.13 -5.13
CA GLY A 48 14.49 -15.63 -4.36
C GLY A 48 13.31 -14.64 -4.32
N PRO A 49 12.14 -15.10 -3.84
CA PRO A 49 10.95 -14.26 -3.64
C PRO A 49 11.11 -13.23 -2.52
N VAL A 50 10.67 -12.00 -2.77
CA VAL A 50 10.67 -10.85 -1.85
C VAL A 50 9.39 -10.04 -1.97
N GLY A 51 8.91 -9.46 -0.86
CA GLY A 51 7.74 -8.58 -0.89
C GLY A 51 8.00 -7.25 -1.60
N SER A 52 6.98 -6.67 -2.23
CA SER A 52 7.03 -5.38 -2.91
C SER A 52 5.69 -4.65 -2.85
N GLY A 53 5.70 -3.32 -2.75
CA GLY A 53 4.47 -2.52 -2.62
C GLY A 53 3.82 -2.62 -1.23
N TRP A 54 2.49 -2.56 -1.21
CA TRP A 54 1.61 -2.43 -0.05
C TRP A 54 1.89 -1.18 0.78
N HIS A 55 1.15 -0.12 0.46
CA HIS A 55 1.30 1.24 0.98
C HIS A 55 0.00 1.80 1.58
N HIS A 56 -1.06 0.99 1.66
CA HIS A 56 -2.30 1.38 2.31
C HIS A 56 -2.94 0.17 3.02
N ARG A 57 -3.35 0.41 4.25
CA ARG A 57 -3.94 -0.58 5.16
C ARG A 57 -5.25 -0.02 5.68
N PHE A 58 -6.29 -0.13 4.86
CA PHE A 58 -7.55 0.55 5.13
C PHE A 58 -8.14 0.14 6.48
N MET A 59 -8.43 1.14 7.32
CA MET A 59 -8.89 1.01 8.70
C MET A 59 -7.95 0.17 9.60
N GLY A 60 -6.67 0.10 9.25
CA GLY A 60 -5.69 -0.70 9.98
C GLY A 60 -5.94 -2.20 9.88
N GLN A 61 -6.57 -2.66 8.80
CA GLN A 61 -6.84 -4.08 8.59
C GLN A 61 -5.83 -4.71 7.63
N ASP A 62 -5.25 -5.82 8.08
CA ASP A 62 -4.37 -6.64 7.27
C ASP A 62 -5.21 -7.64 6.45
N PRO A 63 -5.05 -7.71 5.12
CA PRO A 63 -5.68 -8.79 4.34
C PRO A 63 -5.06 -10.15 4.72
N PRO A 64 -5.74 -11.29 4.46
CA PRO A 64 -5.34 -12.60 4.99
C PRO A 64 -3.94 -13.09 4.61
N ASP A 65 -3.33 -12.51 3.59
CA ASP A 65 -2.03 -12.87 3.03
C ASP A 65 -0.99 -11.74 3.16
N ARG A 66 -1.28 -10.68 3.92
CA ARG A 66 -0.32 -9.62 4.28
C ARG A 66 -0.35 -9.43 5.79
N ARG A 67 0.75 -8.94 6.37
CA ARG A 67 0.74 -8.52 7.77
C ARG A 67 1.75 -7.43 8.04
N VAL A 68 1.35 -6.48 8.89
CA VAL A 68 2.31 -5.61 9.57
C VAL A 68 2.93 -6.42 10.71
N VAL A 69 4.25 -6.62 10.65
CA VAL A 69 5.00 -7.27 11.73
C VAL A 69 5.23 -6.29 12.87
N ARG A 70 5.66 -5.07 12.53
CA ARG A 70 5.98 -4.02 13.49
C ARG A 70 5.94 -2.65 12.83
N VAL A 71 5.28 -1.68 13.47
CA VAL A 71 5.39 -0.27 13.09
C VAL A 71 6.71 0.29 13.61
N THR A 72 7.53 0.85 12.73
CA THR A 72 8.88 1.32 13.03
C THR A 72 8.96 2.82 13.22
N ARG A 73 8.07 3.59 12.59
CA ARG A 73 7.96 5.05 12.75
C ARG A 73 6.54 5.52 12.46
N ARG A 74 6.06 6.56 13.14
CA ARG A 74 4.80 7.27 12.85
C ARG A 74 5.05 8.77 12.75
N SER A 75 4.37 9.43 11.81
CA SER A 75 4.30 10.88 11.68
C SER A 75 2.97 11.40 12.23
N VAL A 76 2.93 12.70 12.57
CA VAL A 76 1.73 13.40 13.07
C VAL A 76 0.60 13.47 12.03
N ASP A 77 0.95 13.38 10.75
CA ASP A 77 0.01 13.36 9.62
C ASP A 77 -0.69 11.99 9.44
N GLY A 78 -0.35 11.00 10.28
CA GLY A 78 -0.92 9.65 10.26
C GLY A 78 -0.18 8.67 9.34
N THR A 79 0.80 9.12 8.56
CA THR A 79 1.68 8.22 7.80
C THR A 79 2.61 7.46 8.73
N TYR A 80 3.01 6.26 8.32
CA TYR A 80 3.89 5.43 9.15
C TYR A 80 4.73 4.48 8.32
N ALA A 81 5.87 4.07 8.87
CA ALA A 81 6.72 3.03 8.32
C ALA A 81 6.55 1.75 9.14
N ALA A 82 6.59 0.59 8.48
CA ALA A 82 6.46 -0.69 9.14
C ALA A 82 7.25 -1.80 8.43
N ASP A 83 7.71 -2.76 9.23
CA ASP A 83 8.15 -4.07 8.75
C ASP A 83 6.92 -4.87 8.35
N VAL A 84 6.96 -5.47 7.16
CA VAL A 84 5.83 -6.18 6.58
C VAL A 84 6.24 -7.51 5.98
N GLU A 85 5.30 -8.44 6.00
CA GLU A 85 5.43 -9.72 5.34
C GLU A 85 4.25 -9.99 4.41
N MET A 86 4.53 -10.74 3.35
CA MET A 86 3.56 -11.08 2.32
C MET A 86 3.61 -12.59 2.07
N ARG A 87 2.44 -13.23 2.10
CA ARG A 87 2.30 -14.63 1.74
C ARG A 87 2.08 -14.77 0.24
N GLY A 88 2.85 -15.62 -0.42
CA GLY A 88 2.73 -15.84 -1.86
C GLY A 88 3.63 -16.94 -2.40
N GLY A 89 3.73 -17.03 -3.72
CA GLY A 89 4.55 -18.05 -4.40
C GLY A 89 3.99 -19.48 -4.29
N PRO A 90 4.68 -20.47 -4.89
CA PRO A 90 4.19 -21.86 -4.96
C PRO A 90 4.02 -22.54 -3.60
N THR A 91 4.79 -22.12 -2.59
CA THR A 91 4.80 -22.72 -1.26
C THR A 91 3.83 -22.06 -0.29
N GLY A 92 3.26 -20.89 -0.64
CA GLY A 92 2.45 -20.10 0.28
C GLY A 92 3.22 -19.65 1.52
N ALA A 93 4.54 -19.52 1.45
CA ALA A 93 5.36 -19.05 2.57
C ALA A 93 5.21 -17.53 2.78
N TRP A 94 5.50 -17.07 4.00
CA TRP A 94 5.61 -15.65 4.34
C TRP A 94 6.98 -15.13 3.94
N TYR A 95 7.01 -14.04 3.17
CA TYR A 95 8.22 -13.40 2.72
C TYR A 95 8.32 -11.98 3.28
N PRO A 96 9.42 -11.62 3.95
CA PRO A 96 9.63 -10.25 4.39
C PRO A 96 9.86 -9.32 3.20
N LYS A 97 9.52 -8.05 3.38
CA LYS A 97 10.01 -6.97 2.54
C LYS A 97 11.18 -6.31 3.28
N PRO A 98 12.44 -6.53 2.89
CA PRO A 98 13.60 -6.07 3.67
C PRO A 98 13.64 -4.56 3.95
N ALA A 99 13.09 -3.75 3.04
CA ALA A 99 13.02 -2.29 3.21
C ALA A 99 11.74 -1.81 3.94
N GLY A 100 10.86 -2.73 4.36
CA GLY A 100 9.54 -2.41 4.90
C GLY A 100 8.63 -1.68 3.90
N SER A 101 7.55 -1.10 4.42
CA SER A 101 6.64 -0.24 3.67
C SER A 101 6.37 1.05 4.44
N SER A 102 6.21 2.16 3.70
CA SER A 102 5.50 3.34 4.21
C SER A 102 4.03 3.28 3.84
N PHE A 103 3.18 3.75 4.74
CA PHE A 103 1.73 3.65 4.64
C PHE A 103 1.06 5.00 4.70
N PHE A 104 0.04 5.17 3.84
CA PHE A 104 -0.92 6.25 3.96
C PHE A 104 -1.72 6.08 5.27
N PRO A 105 -2.33 7.15 5.81
CA PRO A 105 -3.09 7.05 7.05
C PRO A 105 -4.18 5.98 6.95
N ASP A 106 -4.29 5.13 7.98
CA ASP A 106 -5.21 3.99 8.00
C ASP A 106 -6.67 4.41 7.79
N ASN A 107 -7.05 5.61 8.24
CA ASN A 107 -8.39 6.17 8.09
C ASN A 107 -8.71 6.74 6.70
N TRP A 108 -7.75 6.76 5.76
CA TRP A 108 -8.03 7.20 4.39
C TRP A 108 -8.73 6.11 3.60
N THR A 109 -9.76 6.48 2.83
CA THR A 109 -10.38 5.54 1.89
C THR A 109 -9.41 5.21 0.74
N PRO A 110 -9.50 4.03 0.12
CA PRO A 110 -8.71 3.68 -1.06
C PRO A 110 -8.87 4.69 -2.21
N GLN A 111 -10.07 5.26 -2.39
CA GLN A 111 -10.32 6.31 -3.38
C GLN A 111 -9.55 7.60 -3.07
N ARG A 112 -9.49 7.99 -1.80
CA ARG A 112 -8.71 9.17 -1.37
C ARG A 112 -7.22 8.95 -1.63
N VAL A 113 -6.69 7.77 -1.30
CA VAL A 113 -5.30 7.41 -1.60
C VAL A 113 -5.00 7.48 -3.10
N ASP A 114 -5.85 6.89 -3.95
CA ASP A 114 -5.67 6.94 -5.40
C ASP A 114 -5.73 8.38 -5.91
N ARG A 115 -6.72 9.17 -5.48
CA ARG A 115 -6.79 10.60 -5.83
C ARG A 115 -5.53 11.35 -5.41
N ALA A 116 -5.08 11.21 -4.17
CA ALA A 116 -3.88 11.89 -3.68
C ALA A 116 -2.62 11.50 -4.47
N ILE A 117 -2.48 10.23 -4.88
CA ILE A 117 -1.39 9.81 -5.74
C ILE A 117 -1.47 10.47 -7.12
N ASN A 118 -2.67 10.54 -7.73
CA ASN A 118 -2.83 11.20 -9.04
C ASN A 118 -2.57 12.72 -8.92
N ASP A 119 -3.17 13.39 -7.92
CA ASP A 119 -2.99 14.83 -7.70
C ASP A 119 -1.50 15.17 -7.45
N ALA A 120 -0.80 14.38 -6.64
CA ALA A 120 0.64 14.56 -6.39
C ALA A 120 1.51 14.21 -7.61
N PHE A 121 1.09 13.25 -8.44
CA PHE A 121 1.80 12.93 -9.67
C PHE A 121 1.68 14.05 -10.69
N ASP A 122 0.46 14.58 -10.88
CA ASP A 122 0.14 15.61 -11.86
C ASP A 122 0.82 16.95 -11.53
N SER A 123 0.94 17.29 -10.24
CA SER A 123 1.68 18.48 -9.79
C SER A 123 3.16 18.21 -9.51
N GLY A 124 3.60 16.96 -9.63
CA GLY A 124 4.91 16.49 -9.19
C GLY A 124 6.01 16.74 -10.20
N SER A 125 7.24 16.43 -9.79
CA SER A 125 8.42 16.47 -10.65
C SER A 125 9.27 15.22 -10.51
N THR A 126 10.09 14.95 -11.53
CA THR A 126 11.08 13.87 -11.47
C THR A 126 12.12 14.16 -10.39
N ILE A 127 12.45 13.17 -9.57
CA ILE A 127 13.48 13.30 -8.52
C ILE A 127 14.86 13.21 -9.18
N PRO A 128 15.74 14.23 -9.02
CA PRO A 128 17.11 14.20 -9.52
C PRO A 128 17.91 13.00 -8.98
N GLY A 129 18.86 12.50 -9.77
CA GLY A 129 19.70 11.36 -9.37
C GLY A 129 19.02 9.99 -9.44
N THR A 130 17.72 9.91 -9.78
CA THR A 130 17.01 8.63 -9.91
C THR A 130 17.04 8.05 -11.32
N GLY A 131 17.68 8.74 -12.27
CA GLY A 131 17.72 8.37 -13.68
C GLY A 131 16.36 8.48 -14.37
N GLY A 132 15.52 9.45 -13.96
CA GLY A 132 14.18 9.65 -14.52
C GLY A 132 13.15 8.59 -14.08
N ARG A 133 13.46 7.76 -13.09
CA ARG A 133 12.61 6.62 -12.70
C ARG A 133 11.63 6.94 -11.58
N ARG A 134 11.86 8.01 -10.82
CA ARG A 134 11.02 8.40 -9.69
C ARG A 134 10.51 9.82 -9.82
N TRP A 135 9.34 10.04 -9.23
CA TRP A 135 8.70 11.33 -9.10
C TRP A 135 8.37 11.63 -7.65
N ARG A 136 8.22 12.91 -7.33
CA ARG A 136 7.74 13.39 -6.04
C ARG A 136 6.77 14.53 -6.27
N GLY A 137 5.69 14.55 -5.50
CA GLY A 137 4.77 15.68 -5.41
C GLY A 137 4.10 15.74 -4.04
N GLN A 138 3.11 16.61 -3.91
CA GLN A 138 2.39 16.82 -2.67
C GLN A 138 0.89 16.86 -2.93
N ALA A 139 0.12 16.14 -2.13
CA ALA A 139 -1.34 16.18 -2.16
C ALA A 139 -1.91 15.88 -0.78
N ASP A 140 -3.05 16.47 -0.43
CA ASP A 140 -3.72 16.27 0.87
C ASP A 140 -2.79 16.46 2.09
N GLY A 141 -1.82 17.37 1.97
CA GLY A 141 -0.82 17.66 3.00
C GLY A 141 0.33 16.65 3.09
N LEU A 142 0.35 15.58 2.29
CA LEU A 142 1.39 14.56 2.31
C LEU A 142 2.38 14.74 1.16
N LEU A 143 3.68 14.59 1.45
CA LEU A 143 4.67 14.32 0.42
C LEU A 143 4.51 12.87 -0.06
N ILE A 144 4.37 12.70 -1.37
CA ILE A 144 4.19 11.41 -2.02
C ILE A 144 5.30 11.24 -3.05
N GLU A 145 5.97 10.11 -2.97
CA GLU A 145 6.90 9.65 -4.00
C GLU A 145 6.31 8.48 -4.76
N GLY A 146 6.83 8.27 -5.96
CA GLY A 146 6.48 7.09 -6.72
C GLY A 146 7.50 6.76 -7.79
N SER A 147 7.22 5.70 -8.53
CA SER A 147 7.98 5.33 -9.72
C SER A 147 7.15 5.57 -10.97
N TYR A 148 7.80 5.97 -12.05
CA TYR A 148 7.18 6.00 -13.38
C TYR A 148 7.03 4.57 -13.93
N HIS A 149 6.08 4.38 -14.84
CA HIS A 149 6.15 3.30 -15.81
C HIS A 149 7.37 3.48 -16.72
N ARG A 150 7.78 2.41 -17.43
CA ARG A 150 8.93 2.47 -18.36
C ARG A 150 8.77 3.55 -19.46
N ASN A 151 7.54 3.97 -19.76
CA ASN A 151 7.26 5.03 -20.72
C ASN A 151 7.56 6.45 -20.19
N GLY A 152 7.85 6.61 -18.89
CA GLY A 152 8.14 7.90 -18.26
C GLY A 152 6.97 8.87 -18.14
N ARG A 153 5.74 8.49 -18.54
CA ARG A 153 4.58 9.41 -18.64
C ARG A 153 3.51 9.20 -17.59
N THR A 154 3.41 7.98 -17.05
CA THR A 154 2.39 7.61 -16.07
C THR A 154 3.04 6.97 -14.86
N TRP A 155 2.43 7.08 -13.68
CA TRP A 155 2.95 6.45 -12.47
C TRP A 155 2.64 4.96 -12.43
N ASN A 156 3.62 4.18 -11.97
CA ASN A 156 3.56 2.73 -11.77
C ASN A 156 3.32 2.34 -10.30
N SER A 157 3.75 3.18 -9.37
CA SER A 157 3.52 3.04 -7.93
C SER A 157 3.58 4.41 -7.25
N GLY A 158 2.99 4.52 -6.06
CA GLY A 158 3.05 5.71 -5.20
C GLY A 158 3.01 5.31 -3.72
N TRP A 159 3.76 6.03 -2.89
CA TRP A 159 3.88 5.80 -1.45
C TRP A 159 4.10 7.13 -0.72
N PRO A 160 3.61 7.30 0.52
CA PRO A 160 3.85 8.51 1.28
C PRO A 160 5.28 8.50 1.84
N ILE A 161 5.83 9.69 2.01
CA ILE A 161 7.04 9.92 2.78
C ILE A 161 6.64 10.14 4.23
N VAL A 162 7.17 9.28 5.09
CA VAL A 162 7.03 9.44 6.55
C VAL A 162 8.04 10.51 6.95
N SER A 163 7.56 11.60 7.55
CA SER A 163 8.39 12.70 8.03
C SER A 163 8.94 12.40 9.41
#